data_AF-A0A8B6EGV6-F1
#
_entry.id   AF-A0A8B6EGV6-F1
#
_cell.length_a   1.000
_cell.length_b   1.000
_cell.length_c   1.000
_cell.angle_alpha   90.00
_cell.angle_beta   90.00
_cell.angle_gamma   90.00
#
_symmetry.space_group_name_H-M   'P 1'
#
loop_
_entity.id
_entity.type
_entity.pdbx_description
1 polymer ?
#
loop_
_entity_poly.entity_id
_entity_poly.type
_entity_poly.pdbx_seq_one_letter_code
_entity_poly.pdbx_strand_id
1 'polypeptide(L)'
;MDLRFQKACVLAFYGFLRCNEFTCKTVFDKLLSQLMSVRLNLNANHNDSFFVEETGKPFSRNYFISKLKTILIALGYSDKDYSGQSFRSGAATSASSQGIEDSMIQTLGRWKSDCFKRYIRTSKLDIKSALEKIK
;
A
#
# COMPACT_ATOMS: atom_id res chain seq x y z
N MET A 1 -14.90 -12.69 2.58
CA MET A 1 -14.06 -11.48 2.72
C MET A 1 -14.69 -10.38 1.86
N ASP A 2 -14.85 -9.17 2.40
CA ASP A 2 -15.50 -8.04 1.71
C ASP A 2 -14.69 -7.58 0.47
N LEU A 3 -15.34 -7.57 -0.71
CA LEU A 3 -14.74 -7.19 -1.99
C LEU A 3 -14.20 -5.74 -1.97
N ARG A 4 -14.85 -4.83 -1.23
CA ARG A 4 -14.42 -3.43 -1.12
C ARG A 4 -13.10 -3.33 -0.36
N PHE A 5 -12.99 -4.11 0.71
CA PHE A 5 -11.78 -4.18 1.52
C PHE A 5 -10.61 -4.79 0.72
N GLN A 6 -10.85 -5.85 -0.05
CA GLN A 6 -9.82 -6.43 -0.93
C GLN A 6 -9.31 -5.43 -1.96
N LYS A 7 -10.21 -4.70 -2.64
CA LYS A 7 -9.83 -3.64 -3.58
C LYS A 7 -9.01 -2.53 -2.91
N ALA A 8 -9.35 -2.16 -1.67
CA ALA A 8 -8.57 -1.20 -0.90
C ALA A 8 -7.16 -1.72 -0.60
N CYS A 9 -7.01 -3.00 -0.21
CA CYS A 9 -5.69 -3.61 0.01
C CYS A 9 -4.83 -3.64 -1.26
N VAL A 10 -5.42 -4.02 -2.41
CA VAL A 10 -4.74 -4.05 -3.70
C VAL A 10 -4.28 -2.64 -4.10
N LEU A 11 -5.17 -1.65 -4.03
CA LEU A 11 -4.82 -0.27 -4.33
C LEU A 11 -3.73 0.26 -3.39
N ALA A 12 -3.82 -0.05 -2.09
CA ALA A 12 -2.83 0.37 -1.11
C ALA A 12 -1.44 -0.22 -1.39
N PHE A 13 -1.38 -1.52 -1.71
CA PHE A 13 -0.13 -2.21 -1.99
C PHE A 13 0.52 -1.70 -3.29
N TYR A 14 -0.18 -1.81 -4.41
CA TYR A 14 0.38 -1.47 -5.72
C TYR A 14 0.53 0.04 -5.95
N GLY A 15 -0.25 0.86 -5.26
CA GLY A 15 -0.08 2.33 -5.26
C GLY A 15 0.98 2.84 -4.28
N PHE A 16 1.66 1.95 -3.54
CA PHE A 16 2.60 2.34 -2.47
C PHE A 16 1.97 3.33 -1.47
N LEU A 17 0.67 3.18 -1.18
CA LEU A 17 -0.10 4.15 -0.40
C LEU A 17 -0.02 3.82 1.10
N ARG A 18 0.06 4.85 1.93
CA ARG A 18 -0.27 4.72 3.36
C ARG A 18 -1.78 4.66 3.53
N CYS A 19 -2.24 4.10 4.64
CA CYS A 19 -3.65 4.02 4.99
C CYS A 19 -4.38 5.37 4.82
N ASN A 20 -3.80 6.47 5.32
CA ASN A 20 -4.43 7.79 5.22
C ASN A 20 -4.58 8.30 3.78
N GLU A 21 -3.76 7.84 2.83
CA GLU A 21 -3.78 8.37 1.45
C GLU A 21 -5.04 7.91 0.69
N PHE A 22 -5.65 6.78 1.06
CA PHE A 22 -6.88 6.27 0.40
C PHE A 22 -8.12 6.24 1.32
N THR A 23 -7.96 6.50 2.63
CA THR A 23 -9.08 6.67 3.57
C THR A 23 -9.46 8.13 3.79
N CYS A 24 -8.63 9.10 3.40
CA CYS A 24 -8.95 10.52 3.48
C CYS A 24 -9.55 11.04 2.15
N LYS A 25 -10.36 12.11 2.24
CA LYS A 25 -10.97 12.77 1.07
C LYS A 25 -9.97 13.53 0.20
N THR A 26 -8.77 13.79 0.71
CA THR A 26 -7.72 14.49 -0.03
C THR A 26 -6.95 13.52 -0.91
N VAL A 27 -7.01 13.74 -2.21
CA VAL A 27 -6.27 12.99 -3.22
C VAL A 27 -4.80 13.41 -3.14
N PHE A 28 -3.95 12.52 -2.63
CA PHE A 28 -2.52 12.80 -2.47
C PHE A 28 -1.64 12.28 -3.63
N ASP A 29 -2.21 11.54 -4.59
CA ASP A 29 -1.44 10.80 -5.58
C ASP A 29 -2.05 10.86 -6.99
N LYS A 30 -1.20 10.86 -8.03
CA LYS A 30 -1.60 10.88 -9.45
C LYS A 30 -2.49 9.69 -9.81
N LEU A 31 -2.23 8.51 -9.25
CA LEU A 31 -3.07 7.31 -9.39
C LEU A 31 -4.45 7.54 -8.80
N LEU A 32 -4.54 8.14 -7.62
CA LEU A 32 -5.81 8.47 -6.98
C LEU A 32 -6.55 9.57 -7.75
N SER A 33 -5.84 10.53 -8.36
CA SER A 33 -6.43 11.54 -9.25
C SER A 33 -7.01 10.91 -10.51
N GLN A 34 -6.30 9.96 -11.12
CA GLN A 34 -6.79 9.22 -12.28
C GLN A 34 -7.97 8.31 -11.91
N LEU A 35 -7.92 7.66 -10.75
CA LEU A 35 -9.06 6.89 -10.25
C LEU A 35 -10.26 7.82 -9.99
N MET A 36 -10.04 9.02 -9.46
CA MET A 36 -11.09 10.01 -9.25
C MET A 36 -11.70 10.46 -10.58
N SER A 37 -10.89 10.78 -11.60
CA SER A 37 -11.42 11.20 -12.91
C SER A 37 -12.28 10.10 -13.55
N VAL A 38 -11.86 8.84 -13.46
CA VAL A 38 -12.66 7.69 -13.92
C VAL A 38 -13.97 7.59 -13.15
N ARG A 39 -13.96 7.78 -11.82
CA ARG A 39 -15.19 7.76 -11.00
C ARG A 39 -16.14 8.89 -11.36
N LEU A 40 -15.63 10.09 -11.57
CA LEU A 40 -16.45 11.25 -11.98
C LEU A 40 -17.10 11.01 -13.35
N ASN A 41 -16.39 10.39 -14.30
CA ASN A 41 -16.96 9.98 -15.59
C ASN A 41 -18.06 8.92 -15.46
N LEU A 42 -18.10 8.20 -14.34
CA LEU A 42 -19.15 7.24 -14.00
C LEU A 42 -20.23 7.85 -13.09
N ASN A 43 -20.36 9.18 -13.08
CA ASN A 43 -21.35 9.96 -12.30
C ASN A 43 -21.19 9.86 -10.77
N ALA A 44 -20.00 9.55 -10.25
CA ALA A 44 -19.72 9.67 -8.81
C ALA A 44 -19.59 11.15 -8.40
N ASN A 45 -19.89 11.48 -7.14
CA ASN A 45 -19.67 12.82 -6.61
C ASN A 45 -18.21 13.00 -6.16
N HIS A 46 -17.66 14.20 -6.31
CA HIS A 46 -16.32 14.56 -5.81
C HIS A 46 -16.16 14.37 -4.30
N ASN A 47 -17.26 14.43 -3.55
CA ASN A 47 -17.28 14.19 -2.10
C ASN A 47 -17.36 12.71 -1.71
N ASP A 48 -17.56 11.81 -2.68
CA ASP A 48 -17.71 10.39 -2.42
C ASP A 48 -16.37 9.76 -2.08
N SER A 49 -16.33 9.10 -0.93
CA SER A 49 -15.14 8.37 -0.49
C SER A 49 -14.81 7.23 -1.45
N PHE A 50 -13.51 6.95 -1.66
CA PHE A 50 -13.06 5.86 -2.55
C PHE A 50 -13.56 4.49 -2.10
N PHE A 51 -13.64 4.30 -0.79
CA PHE A 51 -14.11 3.07 -0.18
C PHE A 51 -15.11 3.38 0.92
N VAL A 52 -16.15 2.55 0.98
CA VAL A 52 -17.20 2.61 2.00
C VAL A 52 -17.34 1.24 2.67
N GLU A 53 -17.58 1.28 3.97
CA GLU A 53 -17.90 0.13 4.81
C GLU A 53 -19.22 -0.50 4.36
N GLU A 54 -19.52 -1.69 4.88
CA GLU A 54 -20.79 -2.37 4.64
C GLU A 54 -21.98 -1.52 5.10
N THR A 55 -21.79 -0.69 6.13
CA THR A 55 -22.77 0.26 6.66
C THR A 55 -22.95 1.53 5.81
N GLY A 56 -22.19 1.67 4.71
CA GLY A 56 -22.21 2.86 3.84
C GLY A 56 -21.35 4.02 4.33
N LYS A 57 -20.72 3.91 5.50
CA LYS A 57 -19.79 4.93 6.02
C LYS A 57 -18.48 4.92 5.24
N PRO A 58 -17.83 6.08 5.00
CA PRO A 58 -16.48 6.13 4.48
C PRO A 58 -15.50 5.29 5.29
N PHE A 59 -14.56 4.60 4.62
CA PHE A 59 -13.46 3.96 5.33
C PHE A 59 -12.70 5.02 6.15
N SER A 60 -12.70 4.87 7.47
CA SER A 60 -11.75 5.59 8.31
C SER A 60 -10.42 4.83 8.39
N ARG A 61 -9.33 5.55 8.69
CA ARG A 61 -8.03 4.92 8.99
C ARG A 61 -8.16 3.84 10.06
N ASN A 62 -8.90 4.16 11.14
CA ASN A 62 -9.08 3.25 12.27
C ASN A 62 -9.86 2.01 11.87
N TYR A 63 -10.95 2.18 11.12
CA TYR A 63 -11.72 1.06 10.59
C TYR A 63 -10.83 0.13 9.74
N PHE A 64 -10.09 0.69 8.79
CA PHE A 64 -9.26 -0.10 7.89
C PHE A 64 -8.18 -0.88 8.64
N ILE A 65 -7.45 -0.22 9.56
CA ILE A 65 -6.39 -0.87 10.35
C ILE A 65 -6.97 -1.94 11.27
N SER A 66 -8.11 -1.67 11.92
CA SER A 66 -8.76 -2.67 12.79
C SER A 66 -9.21 -3.88 11.99
N LYS A 67 -9.91 -3.70 10.85
CA LYS A 67 -10.35 -4.80 9.99
C LYS A 67 -9.15 -5.59 9.45
N LEU A 68 -8.07 -4.92 9.06
CA LEU A 68 -6.81 -5.57 8.64
C LEU A 68 -6.23 -6.44 9.75
N LYS A 69 -6.11 -5.90 10.96
CA LYS A 69 -5.56 -6.62 12.12
C LYS A 69 -6.39 -7.85 12.48
N THR A 70 -7.73 -7.73 12.47
CA THR A 70 -8.61 -8.88 12.70
C THR A 70 -8.36 -10.00 11.69
N ILE A 71 -8.19 -9.66 10.41
CA ILE A 71 -7.89 -10.66 9.37
C ILE A 71 -6.52 -11.27 9.58
N LEU A 72 -5.49 -10.47 9.89
CA LEU A 72 -4.13 -10.96 10.14
C LEU A 72 -4.08 -11.92 11.33
N ILE A 73 -4.75 -11.58 12.43
CA ILE A 73 -4.87 -12.45 13.62
C ILE A 73 -5.56 -13.77 13.23
N ALA A 74 -6.65 -13.71 12.46
CA ALA A 74 -7.35 -14.91 12.00
C ALA A 74 -6.49 -15.81 11.09
N LEU A 75 -5.48 -15.23 10.42
CA LEU A 75 -4.50 -15.96 9.61
C LEU A 75 -3.26 -16.42 10.42
N GLY A 76 -3.22 -16.17 11.73
CA GLY A 76 -2.11 -16.58 12.60
C GLY A 76 -0.95 -15.58 12.68
N TYR A 77 -1.10 -14.37 12.14
CA TYR A 77 -0.09 -13.32 12.24
C TYR A 77 -0.29 -12.44 13.49
N SER A 78 0.82 -11.92 14.02
CA SER A 78 0.80 -10.95 15.12
C SER A 78 0.37 -9.57 14.62
N ASP A 79 -0.57 -8.92 15.32
CA ASP A 79 -1.09 -7.61 14.94
C ASP A 79 -0.10 -6.46 15.20
N LYS A 80 0.92 -6.69 16.03
CA LYS A 80 1.94 -5.70 16.42
C LYS A 80 2.92 -5.41 15.28
N ASP A 81 3.05 -6.34 14.36
CA ASP A 81 3.98 -6.24 13.22
C ASP A 81 3.41 -5.41 12.06
N TYR A 82 2.12 -5.04 12.14
CA TYR A 82 1.42 -4.36 11.06
C TYR A 82 0.81 -3.02 11.49
N SER A 83 1.05 -2.01 10.67
CA SER A 83 0.57 -0.64 10.85
C SER A 83 0.00 -0.08 9.55
N GLY A 84 -0.58 1.12 9.61
CA GLY A 84 -1.07 1.81 8.41
C GLY A 84 0.01 2.13 7.35
N GLN A 85 1.30 1.93 7.65
CA GLN A 85 2.40 2.07 6.69
C GLN A 85 2.84 0.73 6.08
N SER A 86 2.34 -0.41 6.59
CA SER A 86 2.83 -1.74 6.20
C SER A 86 2.62 -2.07 4.73
N PHE A 87 1.56 -1.54 4.10
CA PHE A 87 1.37 -1.69 2.65
C PHE A 87 2.47 -1.02 1.86
N ARG A 88 2.74 0.26 2.14
CA ARG A 88 3.80 1.02 1.49
C ARG A 88 5.20 0.42 1.73
N SER A 89 5.50 -0.04 2.94
CA SER A 89 6.79 -0.70 3.23
C SER A 89 6.88 -2.07 2.53
N GLY A 90 5.83 -2.89 2.61
CA GLY A 90 5.80 -4.22 1.99
C GLY A 90 5.88 -4.17 0.47
N ALA A 91 5.26 -3.15 -0.14
CA ALA A 91 5.37 -2.88 -1.57
C ALA A 91 6.81 -2.56 -1.99
N ALA A 92 7.54 -1.73 -1.22
CA ALA A 92 8.95 -1.47 -1.47
C ALA A 92 9.83 -2.71 -1.31
N THR A 93 9.64 -3.49 -0.24
CA THR A 93 10.38 -4.74 -0.05
C THR A 93 10.14 -5.69 -1.22
N SER A 94 8.88 -5.84 -1.65
CA SER A 94 8.51 -6.75 -2.74
C SER A 94 9.02 -6.26 -4.11
N ALA A 95 8.99 -4.95 -4.36
CA ALA A 95 9.55 -4.37 -5.57
C ALA A 95 11.07 -4.60 -5.65
N SER A 96 11.77 -4.42 -4.53
CA SER A 96 13.21 -4.65 -4.46
C SER A 96 13.56 -6.14 -4.66
N SER A 97 12.80 -7.07 -4.07
CA SER A 97 13.02 -8.50 -4.29
C SER A 97 12.80 -8.94 -5.74
N GLN A 98 12.00 -8.18 -6.50
CA GLN A 98 11.80 -8.40 -7.94
C GLN A 98 12.83 -7.68 -8.81
N GLY A 99 13.86 -7.07 -8.22
CA GLY A 99 14.93 -6.39 -8.95
C GLY A 99 14.54 -5.04 -9.53
N ILE A 100 13.46 -4.41 -9.05
CA ILE A 100 13.14 -3.03 -9.42
C ILE A 100 14.19 -2.10 -8.79
N GLU A 101 14.77 -1.22 -9.62
CA GLU A 101 15.77 -0.25 -9.18
C GLU A 101 15.29 0.63 -8.03
N ASP A 102 16.20 0.95 -7.11
CA ASP A 102 15.96 1.79 -5.95
C ASP A 102 15.37 3.16 -6.32
N SER A 103 15.83 3.75 -7.44
CA SER A 103 15.32 5.03 -7.94
C SER A 103 13.84 4.96 -8.35
N MET A 104 13.43 3.84 -8.96
CA MET A 104 12.03 3.59 -9.32
C MET A 104 11.19 3.33 -8.07
N ILE A 105 11.68 2.53 -7.11
CA ILE A 105 10.99 2.28 -5.84
C ILE A 105 10.79 3.59 -5.06
N GLN A 106 11.83 4.42 -5.00
CA GLN A 106 11.79 5.73 -4.35
C GLN A 106 10.73 6.63 -5.00
N THR A 107 10.67 6.64 -6.32
CA THR A 107 9.68 7.41 -7.11
C THR A 107 8.26 6.89 -6.90
N LEU A 108 8.05 5.58 -7.05
CA LEU A 108 6.74 4.92 -6.88
C LEU A 108 6.16 5.14 -5.49
N GLY A 109 7.02 5.07 -4.48
CA GLY A 109 6.59 5.36 -3.12
C GLY A 109 6.60 6.84 -2.77
N ARG A 110 7.06 7.77 -3.60
CA ARG A 110 7.13 9.20 -3.24
C ARG A 110 7.95 9.42 -1.96
N TRP A 111 9.12 8.78 -1.87
CA TRP A 111 10.06 9.02 -0.76
C TRP A 111 11.00 10.18 -1.13
N LYS A 112 11.09 11.19 -0.25
CA LYS A 112 11.99 12.33 -0.44
C LYS A 112 13.46 12.00 -0.17
N SER A 113 13.73 10.86 0.45
CA SER A 113 15.06 10.41 0.84
C SER A 113 15.13 8.89 0.81
N ASP A 114 16.35 8.37 0.97
CA ASP A 114 16.66 6.94 0.97
C ASP A 114 16.14 6.19 2.21
N CYS A 115 15.29 6.81 3.03
CA CYS A 115 14.73 6.21 4.23
C CYS A 115 13.94 4.92 3.97
N PHE A 116 13.49 4.67 2.74
CA PHE A 116 12.80 3.45 2.31
C PHE A 116 13.72 2.23 2.26
N LYS A 117 15.04 2.42 2.10
CA LYS A 117 16.02 1.33 2.11
C LYS A 117 15.99 0.54 3.42
N ARG A 118 15.56 1.16 4.52
CA ARG A 118 15.34 0.47 5.81
C ARG A 118 14.23 -0.59 5.78
N TYR A 119 13.34 -0.54 4.79
CA TYR A 119 12.29 -1.55 4.60
C TYR A 119 12.77 -2.72 3.74
N ILE A 120 13.80 -2.51 2.92
CA ILE A 120 14.37 -3.54 2.06
C ILE A 120 15.25 -4.43 2.94
N ARG A 121 14.75 -5.63 3.24
CA ARG A 121 15.51 -6.65 3.98
C ARG A 121 16.25 -7.52 2.97
N THR A 122 17.54 -7.27 2.79
CA THR A 122 18.39 -8.13 1.97
C THR A 122 18.61 -9.46 2.68
N SER A 123 18.22 -10.57 2.05
CA SER A 123 18.48 -11.90 2.58
C SER A 123 19.91 -12.35 2.26
N LYS A 124 20.42 -13.36 2.99
CA LYS A 124 21.73 -13.96 2.68
C LYS A 124 21.80 -14.54 1.26
N LEU A 125 20.65 -14.97 0.70
CA LEU A 125 20.54 -15.52 -0.65
C LEU A 125 20.71 -14.42 -1.72
N ASP A 126 20.19 -13.23 -1.45
CA ASP A 126 20.31 -12.08 -2.36
C ASP A 126 21.78 -11.64 -2.47
N ILE A 127 22.48 -11.62 -1.33
CA ILE A 127 23.92 -11.30 -1.27
C ILE A 127 24.71 -12.35 -2.05
N LYS A 128 24.40 -13.64 -1.88
CA LYS A 128 25.08 -14.72 -2.61
C LYS A 128 24.87 -14.59 -4.12
N SER A 129 23.62 -14.37 -4.55
CA SER A 129 23.28 -14.17 -5.97
C SER A 129 23.97 -12.95 -6.57
N ALA A 130 24.08 -11.85 -5.82
CA ALA A 130 24.80 -10.66 -6.26
C ALA A 130 26.30 -10.92 -6.43
N LEU A 131 26.93 -11.65 -5.50
CA LEU A 131 28.34 -12.04 -5.58
C LEU A 131 28.63 -12.97 -6.76
N GLU A 132 27.70 -13.86 -7.10
CA GLU A 132 27.84 -14.75 -8.27
C GLU A 132 27.82 -13.99 -9.59
N LYS A 133 27.11 -12.86 -9.68
CA LYS A 133 27.07 -12.00 -10.88
C LYS A 133 28.34 -11.16 -11.08
N ILE A 134 29.20 -11.05 -10.06
CA ILE A 134 30.45 -10.27 -10.11
C ILE A 134 31.63 -11.14 -10.60
N LYS A 135 31.49 -12.48 -10.54
CA LYS A 135 32.48 -13.43 -11.07
C LYS A 135 32.33 -13.60 -12.58
#